data_AF-A0A2N2A324-F1
#
_entry.id   AF-A0A2N2A324-F1
#
_cell.length_a   1.000
_cell.length_b   1.000
_cell.length_c   1.000
_cell.angle_alpha   90.00
_cell.angle_beta   90.00
_cell.angle_gamma   90.00
#
_symmetry.space_group_name_H-M   'P 1'
#
loop_
_entity.id
_entity.type
_entity.pdbx_description
1 polymer ?
#
loop_
_entity_poly.entity_id
_entity_poly.type
_entity_poly.pdbx_seq_one_letter_code
_entity_poly.pdbx_strand_id
1 'polypeptide(L)' 'MKKVCRLDGLGCATCAAKIENAVSKLEGVSSASVNFMTTKMTIEGDEARMDEIMEKAATIAKKIEPDVVVRKA' A
#
# COMPACT_ATOMS: atom_id res chain seq x y z
N MET A 1 7.62 -6.61 11.20
CA MET A 1 7.10 -5.27 11.57
C MET A 1 5.81 -4.99 10.83
N LYS A 2 4.90 -4.19 11.41
CA LYS A 2 3.61 -3.80 10.82
C LYS A 2 3.51 -2.29 10.68
N LYS A 3 3.14 -1.80 9.50
CA LYS A 3 2.81 -0.38 9.27
C LYS A 3 1.44 -0.23 8.63
N VAL A 4 0.77 0.86 8.99
CA VAL A 4 -0.53 1.23 8.42
C VAL A 4 -0.39 2.60 7.77
N CYS A 5 -1.00 2.76 6.60
CA CYS A 5 -1.06 4.02 5.87
C CYS A 5 -2.45 4.21 5.26
N ARG A 6 -2.79 5.46 4.95
CA ARG A 6 -3.99 5.82 4.20
C ARG A 6 -3.66 6.05 2.74
N LEU A 7 -4.56 5.61 1.87
CA LEU A 7 -4.58 5.82 0.43
C LEU A 7 -5.64 6.88 0.13
N ASP A 8 -5.33 8.15 0.37
CA ASP A 8 -6.26 9.25 0.08
C ASP A 8 -6.45 9.35 -1.44
N GLY A 9 -7.68 9.59 -1.90
CA GLY A 9 -7.98 9.65 -3.33
C GLY A 9 -8.23 8.28 -3.99
N LEU A 10 -8.16 7.18 -3.23
CA LEU A 10 -8.54 5.85 -3.71
C LEU A 10 -10.07 5.75 -3.91
N GLY A 11 -10.53 5.83 -5.15
CA GLY A 11 -11.94 5.79 -5.53
C GLY A 11 -12.38 4.50 -6.22
N CYS A 12 -11.43 3.67 -6.65
CA CYS A 12 -11.71 2.47 -7.42
C CYS A 12 -11.38 1.17 -6.66
N ALA A 13 -12.39 0.36 -6.35
CA ALA A 13 -12.21 -0.92 -5.67
C ALA A 13 -11.30 -1.90 -6.45
N THR A 14 -11.35 -1.87 -7.79
CA THR A 14 -10.46 -2.67 -8.62
C THR A 14 -9.01 -2.18 -8.53
N CYS A 15 -8.79 -0.87 -8.46
CA CYS A 15 -7.46 -0.31 -8.23
C CYS A 15 -6.93 -0.70 -6.84
N ALA A 16 -7.77 -0.65 -5.80
CA ALA A 16 -7.42 -1.10 -4.46
C ALA A 16 -6.89 -2.54 -4.45
N ALA A 17 -7.61 -3.46 -5.09
CA ALA A 17 -7.19 -4.87 -5.21
C ALA A 17 -5.88 -5.03 -6.02
N LYS A 18 -5.68 -4.23 -7.08
CA LYS A 18 -4.42 -4.24 -7.84
C LYS A 18 -3.25 -3.72 -7.00
N ILE A 19 -3.45 -2.67 -6.20
CA ILE A 19 -2.44 -2.10 -5.30
C ILE A 19 -2.06 -3.14 -4.25
N GLU A 20 -3.05 -3.73 -3.58
CA GLU A 20 -2.82 -4.80 -2.59
C GLU A 20 -1.96 -5.94 -3.17
N ASN A 21 -2.37 -6.47 -4.33
CA ASN A 21 -1.66 -7.57 -4.99
C ASN A 21 -0.26 -7.20 -5.50
N ALA A 22 -0.02 -5.93 -5.84
CA ALA A 22 1.29 -5.48 -6.28
C ALA A 22 2.22 -5.25 -5.09
N VAL A 23 1.70 -4.67 -4.00
CA VAL A 23 2.47 -4.43 -2.76
C VAL A 23 2.79 -5.74 -2.05
N SER A 24 1.89 -6.73 -2.06
CA SER A 24 2.15 -8.06 -1.47
C SER A 24 3.28 -8.84 -2.15
N LYS A 25 3.62 -8.47 -3.40
CA LYS A 25 4.72 -9.08 -4.17
C LYS A 25 6.06 -8.37 -4.00
N LEU A 26 6.11 -7.28 -3.23
CA LEU A 26 7.37 -6.60 -2.96
C LEU A 26 8.28 -7.49 -2.11
N GLU A 27 9.57 -7.46 -2.42
CA GLU A 27 10.57 -8.18 -1.63
C GLU A 27 10.61 -7.64 -0.19
N GLY A 28 10.60 -8.55 0.79
CA GLY A 28 10.55 -8.20 2.21
C GLY A 28 9.14 -7.96 2.76
N VAL A 29 8.10 -7.97 1.93
CA VAL A 29 6.70 -7.97 2.39
C VAL A 29 6.26 -9.40 2.72
N SER A 30 5.74 -9.59 3.92
CA SER A 30 5.11 -10.84 4.37
C SER A 30 3.61 -10.84 4.11
N SER A 31 2.95 -9.71 4.32
CA SER A 31 1.53 -9.53 4.00
C SER A 31 1.23 -8.07 3.65
N ALA A 32 0.28 -7.86 2.74
CA ALA A 32 -0.28 -6.55 2.45
C ALA A 32 -1.80 -6.69 2.31
N SER A 33 -2.54 -5.76 2.89
CA SER A 33 -3.99 -5.71 2.79
C SER A 33 -4.48 -4.27 2.63
N VAL A 34 -5.48 -4.05 1.79
CA VAL A 34 -6.13 -2.77 1.53
C VAL A 34 -7.60 -2.89 1.88
N ASN A 35 -8.02 -2.11 2.88
CA ASN A 35 -9.42 -1.93 3.19
C ASN A 35 -9.94 -0.71 2.40
N PHE A 36 -10.57 -0.98 1.26
CA PHE A 36 -11.13 0.05 0.38
C PHE A 36 -12.15 0.95 1.10
N MET A 37 -13.03 0.37 1.93
CA MET A 37 -14.06 1.13 2.67
C MET A 37 -13.47 2.18 3.61
N THR A 38 -12.31 1.91 4.19
CA THR A 38 -11.63 2.82 5.13
C THR A 38 -10.42 3.53 4.53
N THR A 39 -10.14 3.27 3.24
CA THR A 39 -8.95 3.71 2.50
C THR A 39 -7.63 3.44 3.22
N LYS A 40 -7.55 2.38 4.03
CA LYS A 40 -6.35 2.00 4.78
C LYS A 40 -5.63 0.83 4.13
N MET A 41 -4.32 0.94 4.01
CA MET A 41 -3.42 -0.14 3.63
C MET A 41 -2.55 -0.54 4.81
N THR A 42 -2.52 -1.82 5.13
CA THR A 42 -1.67 -2.42 6.15
C THR A 42 -0.60 -3.26 5.46
N ILE A 43 0.66 -3.03 5.82
CA ILE A 43 1.80 -3.79 5.31
C ILE A 43 2.53 -4.42 6.49
N GLU A 44 2.81 -5.71 6.39
CA GLU A 44 3.64 -6.45 7.34
C GLU A 44 4.83 -7.02 6.58
N GLY A 45 6.03 -6.89 7.15
CA GLY A 45 7.27 -7.28 6.48
C GLY A 45 8.51 -7.04 7.32
N ASP A 46 9.66 -7.16 6.67
CA ASP A 46 10.98 -6.90 7.25
C ASP A 46 11.07 -5.46 7.76
N GLU A 47 11.50 -5.31 9.01
CA GLU A 47 11.67 -4.01 9.66
C GLU A 47 12.76 -3.18 8.99
N ALA A 48 13.88 -3.81 8.64
CA ALA A 48 15.04 -3.13 8.06
C ALA A 48 14.74 -2.53 6.68
N ARG A 49 13.74 -3.08 5.98
CA ARG A 49 13.32 -2.65 4.64
C ARG A 49 12.00 -1.89 4.64
N MET A 50 11.40 -1.67 5.80
CA MET A 50 10.04 -1.15 5.89
C MET A 50 9.89 0.25 5.27
N ASP A 51 10.92 1.09 5.36
CA ASP A 51 10.90 2.42 4.72
C ASP A 51 11.00 2.32 3.19
N GLU A 52 11.85 1.44 2.67
CA GLU A 52 11.94 1.15 1.22
C GLU A 52 10.64 0.56 0.67
N ILE A 53 10.05 -0.39 1.40
CA ILE A 53 8.75 -1.00 1.07
C ILE A 53 7.67 0.08 0.98
N MET A 54 7.63 1.01 1.93
CA MET A 54 6.65 2.10 1.93
C MET A 54 6.82 3.05 0.74
N GLU A 55 8.05 3.38 0.35
CA GLU A 55 8.32 4.21 -0.84
C GLU A 55 7.91 3.50 -2.14
N LYS A 56 8.23 2.21 -2.27
CA LYS A 56 7.80 1.38 -3.40
C LYS A 56 6.29 1.24 -3.46
N ALA A 57 5.64 1.02 -2.32
CA ALA A 57 4.18 0.92 -2.23
C ALA A 57 3.50 2.23 -2.65
N ALA A 58 4.03 3.39 -2.24
CA ALA A 58 3.54 4.68 -2.69
C ALA A 58 3.69 4.90 -4.20
N THR A 59 4.81 4.44 -4.77
CA THR A 59 5.05 4.50 -6.22
C THR A 59 4.07 3.61 -7.00
N ILE A 60 3.83 2.39 -6.51
CA ILE A 60 2.87 1.45 -7.10
C ILE A 60 1.45 2.01 -7.04
N ALA A 61 1.05 2.57 -5.88
CA ALA A 61 -0.27 3.15 -5.69
C ALA A 61 -0.54 4.26 -6.72
N LYS A 62 0.39 5.22 -6.85
CA LYS A 62 0.31 6.30 -7.85
C LYS A 62 0.30 5.81 -9.30
N LYS A 63 1.02 4.71 -9.61
CA LYS A 63 1.02 4.14 -10.96
C LYS A 63 -0.33 3.49 -11.32
N ILE A 64 -1.02 2.90 -10.34
CA ILE A 64 -2.30 2.22 -10.56
C ILE A 64 -3.46 3.23 -10.53
N GLU A 65 -3.41 4.19 -9.61
CA GLU A 65 -4.41 5.25 -9.46
C GLU A 65 -3.67 6.57 -9.20
N PRO A 66 -3.49 7.43 -10.22
CA PRO A 66 -2.69 8.66 -10.12
C PRO A 66 -3.13 9.64 -9.05
N ASP A 67 -4.42 9.62 -8.70
CA ASP A 67 -5.01 10.48 -7.68
C ASP A 67 -4.69 10.02 -6.24
N VAL A 68 -4.09 8.83 -6.08
CA VAL A 68 -3.77 8.29 -4.76
C VAL A 68 -2.57 8.98 -4.13
N VAL A 69 -2.78 9.47 -2.91
CA VAL A 69 -1.74 10.01 -2.03
C VAL A 69 -1.60 9.11 -0.82
N VAL A 70 -0.40 8.53 -0.63
CA VAL A 70 -0.12 7.70 0.54
C VAL A 70 0.29 8.58 1.71
N ARG A 71 -0.46 8.51 2.82
CA ARG A 71 -0.17 9.20 4.08
C ARG A 71 0.06 8.20 5.20
N LYS A 72 0.96 8.53 6.12
CA LYS A 72 1.10 7.77 7.37
C LYS A 72 -0.21 7.91 8.16
N ALA A 73 -0.77 6.77 8.59
CA ALA A 73 -2.01 6.72 9.36
C ALA A 73 -1.75 6.98 10.85
#